data_AF-A0A8S3G647-F1
#
_entry.id   AF-A0A8S3G647-F1
#
_cell.length_a   1.000
_cell.length_b   1.000
_cell.length_c   1.000
_cell.angle_alpha   90.00
_cell.angle_beta   90.00
_cell.angle_gamma   90.00
#
_symmetry.space_group_name_H-M   'P 1'
#
loop_
_entity.id
_entity.type
_entity.pdbx_description
1 polymer ?
#
loop_
_entity_poly.entity_id
_entity_poly.type
_entity_poly.pdbx_seq_one_letter_code
_entity_poly.pdbx_strand_id
1 'polypeptide(L)'
;KALDLFEQIHLSLTNVIYAIVFNACAKLCNDRAMKIGNELLAKMPENYRNNNITSTSAIDMSMKFGDVESAERIFRSIKAKGANMYGALMNGYNLNGESWKCFKIFEEMKKKGIIPDEIGWSILIGACSKSGMLHHCQYIANQIPLNIQNKIRIQNALIDMWVNIDFRY
;
A
#
# COMPACT_ATOMS: atom_id res chain seq x y z
N LYS A 1 6.40 -8.00 -22.47
CA LYS A 1 5.65 -7.09 -23.38
C LYS A 1 5.57 -5.66 -22.87
N ALA A 2 4.98 -5.39 -21.70
CA ALA A 2 4.88 -4.02 -21.17
C ALA A 2 6.24 -3.35 -20.89
N LEU A 3 7.19 -4.08 -20.27
CA LEU A 3 8.55 -3.59 -20.03
C LEU A 3 9.37 -3.47 -21.32
N ASP A 4 9.15 -4.36 -22.28
CA ASP A 4 9.83 -4.26 -23.59
C ASP A 4 9.35 -3.03 -24.38
N LEU A 5 8.05 -2.69 -24.30
CA LEU A 5 7.53 -1.44 -24.86
C LEU A 5 8.18 -0.23 -24.19
N PHE A 6 8.36 -0.26 -22.87
CA PHE A 6 9.02 0.82 -22.13
C PHE A 6 10.48 1.03 -22.57
N GLU A 7 11.25 -0.05 -22.74
CA GLU A 7 12.64 0.04 -23.21
C GLU A 7 12.76 0.61 -24.63
N GLN A 8 11.71 0.50 -25.45
CA GLN A 8 11.64 1.07 -26.80
C GLN A 8 11.20 2.55 -26.83
N ILE A 9 10.73 3.11 -25.70
CA ILE A 9 10.30 4.51 -25.64
C ILE A 9 11.53 5.41 -25.53
N HIS A 10 11.88 6.08 -26.63
CA HIS A 10 12.90 7.14 -26.68
C HIS A 10 12.37 8.54 -26.30
N LEU A 11 11.11 8.65 -25.86
CA LEU A 11 10.44 9.92 -25.57
C LEU A 11 10.68 10.39 -24.13
N SER A 12 10.45 11.69 -23.89
CA SER A 12 10.49 12.28 -22.54
C SER A 12 9.49 11.57 -21.62
N LEU A 13 10.00 10.94 -20.55
CA LEU A 13 9.16 10.25 -19.59
C LEU A 13 8.23 11.25 -18.88
N THR A 14 6.93 11.07 -19.07
CA THR A 14 5.89 11.82 -18.34
C THR A 14 5.57 11.12 -17.02
N ASN A 15 5.02 11.86 -16.06
CA ASN A 15 4.55 11.32 -14.78
C ASN A 15 3.59 10.12 -14.93
N VAL A 16 2.79 10.10 -16.00
CA VAL A 16 1.87 9.00 -16.35
C VAL A 16 2.65 7.74 -16.73
N ILE A 17 3.69 7.87 -17.57
CA ILE A 17 4.52 6.72 -17.96
C ILE A 17 5.21 6.12 -16.74
N TYR A 18 5.76 6.95 -15.84
CA TYR A 18 6.34 6.48 -14.58
C TYR A 18 5.32 5.66 -13.76
N ALA A 19 4.10 6.19 -13.56
CA ALA A 19 3.06 5.49 -12.80
C ALA A 19 2.69 4.14 -13.44
N ILE A 20 2.55 4.08 -14.77
CA ILE A 20 2.22 2.86 -15.50
C ILE A 20 3.32 1.81 -15.33
N VAL A 21 4.58 2.21 -15.50
CA VAL A 21 5.72 1.27 -15.40
C VAL A 21 5.87 0.79 -13.96
N PHE A 22 5.74 1.67 -12.97
CA PHE A 22 5.75 1.25 -11.56
C PHE A 22 4.64 0.25 -11.26
N ASN A 23 3.40 0.50 -11.71
CA ASN A 23 2.30 -0.47 -11.54
C ASN A 23 2.58 -1.80 -12.25
N ALA A 24 3.18 -1.77 -13.45
CA ALA A 24 3.57 -2.98 -14.16
C ALA A 24 4.65 -3.75 -13.38
N CYS A 25 5.65 -3.05 -12.84
CA CYS A 25 6.69 -3.65 -12.01
C CYS A 25 6.11 -4.27 -10.73
N ALA A 26 5.24 -3.53 -10.04
CA ALA A 26 4.51 -4.00 -8.85
C ALA A 26 3.59 -5.20 -9.14
N LYS A 27 3.20 -5.44 -10.40
CA LYS A 27 2.38 -6.59 -10.78
C LYS A 27 3.23 -7.80 -11.19
N LEU A 28 4.38 -7.56 -11.82
CA LEU A 28 5.26 -8.61 -12.32
C LEU A 28 6.11 -9.25 -11.21
N CYS A 29 6.48 -8.48 -10.18
CA CYS A 29 7.20 -8.95 -8.99
C CYS A 29 8.42 -9.87 -9.30
N ASN A 30 9.23 -9.51 -10.31
CA ASN A 30 10.42 -10.28 -10.70
C ASN A 30 11.68 -9.40 -10.73
N ASP A 31 12.85 -10.03 -10.78
CA ASP A 31 14.15 -9.33 -10.69
C ASP A 31 14.33 -8.27 -11.79
N ARG A 32 13.81 -8.54 -12.99
CA ARG A 32 13.86 -7.58 -14.11
C ARG A 32 13.03 -6.33 -13.79
N ALA A 33 11.82 -6.51 -13.30
CA ALA A 33 10.93 -5.43 -12.90
C ALA A 33 11.51 -4.60 -11.73
N MET A 34 12.20 -5.26 -10.80
CA MET A 34 12.90 -4.59 -9.69
C MET A 34 14.02 -3.68 -10.19
N LYS A 35 14.88 -4.18 -11.09
CA LYS A 35 15.96 -3.38 -11.70
C LYS A 35 15.42 -2.14 -12.41
N ILE A 36 14.42 -2.32 -13.29
CA ILE A 36 13.79 -1.22 -14.03
C ILE A 36 13.12 -0.22 -13.08
N GLY A 37 12.40 -0.71 -12.07
CA GLY A 37 11.75 0.12 -11.06
C GLY A 37 12.73 1.00 -10.30
N ASN A 38 13.86 0.43 -9.85
CA ASN A 38 14.89 1.16 -9.11
C ASN A 38 15.62 2.19 -9.99
N GLU A 39 15.92 1.86 -11.24
CA GLU A 39 16.50 2.82 -12.19
C GLU A 39 15.57 4.00 -12.45
N LEU A 40 14.27 3.74 -12.60
CA LEU A 40 13.26 4.78 -12.77
C LEU A 40 13.15 5.65 -11.51
N LEU A 41 13.11 5.07 -10.32
CA LEU A 41 13.08 5.82 -9.05
C LEU A 41 14.28 6.78 -8.93
N ALA A 42 15.48 6.32 -9.30
CA ALA A 42 16.70 7.12 -9.26
C ALA A 42 16.64 8.31 -10.25
N LYS A 43 16.08 8.09 -11.44
CA LYS A 43 15.94 9.11 -12.49
C LYS A 43 14.70 10.01 -12.32
N MET A 44 13.81 9.69 -11.39
CA MET A 44 12.50 10.35 -11.26
C MET A 44 12.65 11.82 -10.83
N PRO A 45 12.20 12.78 -11.66
CA PRO A 45 12.23 14.21 -11.34
C PRO A 45 11.44 14.56 -10.07
N GLU A 46 11.88 15.59 -9.36
CA GLU A 46 11.30 15.98 -8.07
C GLU A 46 9.85 16.47 -8.18
N ASN A 47 9.49 17.14 -9.28
CA ASN A 47 8.11 17.54 -9.55
C ASN A 47 7.16 16.33 -9.68
N TYR A 48 7.64 15.19 -10.20
CA TYR A 48 6.83 13.96 -10.29
C TYR A 48 6.71 13.27 -8.93
N ARG A 49 7.67 13.46 -8.01
CA ARG A 49 7.59 12.94 -6.63
C ARG A 49 6.46 13.61 -5.84
N ASN A 50 6.10 14.83 -6.21
CA ASN A 50 4.95 15.52 -5.63
C ASN A 50 3.61 15.13 -6.29
N ASN A 51 3.61 14.31 -7.33
CA ASN A 51 2.38 13.79 -7.93
C ASN A 51 1.88 12.56 -7.15
N ASN A 52 0.69 12.66 -6.56
CA ASN A 52 0.13 11.59 -5.74
C ASN A 52 -0.01 10.25 -6.49
N ILE A 53 -0.33 10.25 -7.78
CA ILE A 53 -0.51 9.01 -8.55
C ILE A 53 0.84 8.33 -8.77
N THR A 54 1.81 9.07 -9.32
CA THR A 54 3.16 8.52 -9.59
C THR A 54 3.82 8.03 -8.31
N SER A 55 3.72 8.80 -7.23
CA SER A 55 4.30 8.41 -5.94
C SER A 55 3.55 7.27 -5.25
N THR A 56 2.24 7.16 -5.39
CA THR A 56 1.50 5.98 -4.88
C THR A 56 1.98 4.72 -5.58
N SER A 57 2.11 4.75 -6.91
CA SER A 57 2.62 3.62 -7.70
C SER A 57 4.07 3.27 -7.35
N ALA A 58 4.91 4.27 -7.13
CA ALA A 58 6.27 4.09 -6.66
C ALA A 58 6.33 3.41 -5.27
N ILE A 59 5.50 3.87 -4.32
CA ILE A 59 5.40 3.27 -2.98
C ILE A 59 4.95 1.81 -3.08
N ASP A 60 3.87 1.50 -3.82
CA ASP A 60 3.36 0.12 -3.97
C ASP A 60 4.44 -0.80 -4.56
N MET A 61 5.16 -0.32 -5.59
CA MET A 61 6.25 -1.06 -6.22
C MET A 61 7.40 -1.32 -5.24
N SER A 62 7.90 -0.30 -4.56
CA SER A 62 8.99 -0.45 -3.56
C SER A 62 8.59 -1.41 -2.44
N MET A 63 7.37 -1.28 -1.89
CA MET A 63 6.90 -2.17 -0.82
C MET A 63 6.82 -3.62 -1.25
N LYS A 64 6.37 -3.91 -2.48
CA LYS A 64 6.27 -5.28 -3.01
C LYS A 64 7.62 -5.92 -3.33
N PHE A 65 8.64 -5.11 -3.59
CA PHE A 65 10.02 -5.59 -3.70
C PHE A 65 10.74 -5.65 -2.34
N GLY A 66 10.06 -5.33 -1.24
CA GLY A 66 10.65 -5.33 0.10
C GLY A 66 11.56 -4.14 0.40
N ASP A 67 11.67 -3.16 -0.51
CA ASP A 67 12.39 -1.90 -0.26
C ASP A 67 11.50 -0.92 0.55
N VAL A 68 11.29 -1.29 1.81
CA VAL A 68 10.47 -0.54 2.76
C VAL A 68 11.06 0.85 3.03
N GLU A 69 12.39 0.98 3.04
CA GLU A 69 13.07 2.25 3.32
C GLU A 69 12.79 3.28 2.22
N SER A 70 12.95 2.91 0.95
CA SER A 70 12.63 3.83 -0.16
C SER A 70 11.15 4.21 -0.17
N ALA A 71 10.25 3.26 0.08
CA ALA A 71 8.82 3.53 0.17
C ALA A 71 8.48 4.55 1.27
N GLU A 72 9.03 4.36 2.47
CA GLU A 72 8.86 5.30 3.58
C GLU A 72 9.43 6.68 3.28
N ARG A 73 10.61 6.75 2.65
CA ARG A 73 11.25 8.01 2.25
C ARG A 73 10.39 8.79 1.26
N ILE A 74 9.88 8.13 0.21
CA ILE A 74 8.98 8.74 -0.78
C ILE A 74 7.72 9.24 -0.08
N PHE A 75 7.09 8.40 0.75
CA PHE A 75 5.90 8.77 1.48
C PHE A 75 6.12 9.99 2.39
N ARG A 76 7.23 10.03 3.14
CA ARG A 76 7.58 11.16 4.03
C ARG A 76 7.83 12.46 3.25
N SER A 77 8.42 12.38 2.06
CA SER A 77 8.71 13.57 1.23
C SER A 77 7.46 14.34 0.76
N ILE A 78 6.31 13.67 0.68
CA ILE A 78 5.08 14.26 0.13
C ILE A 78 4.27 14.95 1.22
N LYS A 79 4.01 16.26 1.07
CA LYS A 79 3.26 17.04 2.06
C LYS A 79 1.78 16.66 2.11
N ALA A 80 1.12 16.65 0.95
CA ALA A 80 -0.32 16.41 0.83
C ALA A 80 -0.61 14.95 0.42
N LYS A 81 -0.70 14.07 1.41
CA LYS A 81 -0.91 12.63 1.19
C LYS A 81 -2.38 12.30 0.97
N GLY A 82 -2.69 11.55 -0.08
CA GLY A 82 -4.03 11.00 -0.34
C GLY A 82 -4.27 9.67 0.37
N ALA A 83 -5.54 9.27 0.53
CA ALA A 83 -5.93 7.99 1.13
C ALA A 83 -5.31 6.78 0.41
N ASN A 84 -5.17 6.85 -0.92
CA ASN A 84 -4.52 5.84 -1.75
C ASN A 84 -3.04 5.60 -1.39
N MET A 85 -2.29 6.67 -1.04
CA MET A 85 -0.89 6.55 -0.62
C MET A 85 -0.76 5.83 0.72
N TYR A 86 -1.64 6.16 1.66
CA TYR A 86 -1.72 5.46 2.93
C TYR A 86 -2.08 3.98 2.73
N GLY A 87 -3.07 3.71 1.87
CA GLY A 87 -3.48 2.35 1.51
C GLY A 87 -2.34 1.53 0.90
N ALA A 88 -1.56 2.12 -0.02
CA ALA A 88 -0.38 1.47 -0.61
C ALA A 88 0.68 1.11 0.46
N LEU A 89 0.98 2.06 1.36
CA LEU A 89 1.96 1.84 2.42
C LEU A 89 1.47 0.78 3.44
N MET A 90 0.21 0.85 3.86
CA MET A 90 -0.42 -0.14 4.73
C MET A 90 -0.43 -1.53 4.12
N ASN A 91 -0.79 -1.65 2.83
CA ASN A 91 -0.77 -2.91 2.11
C ASN A 91 0.64 -3.50 2.11
N GLY A 92 1.63 -2.67 1.81
CA GLY A 92 3.03 -3.06 1.86
C GLY A 92 3.45 -3.61 3.21
N TYR A 93 3.13 -2.92 4.32
CA TYR A 93 3.45 -3.41 5.65
C TYR A 93 2.77 -4.75 5.97
N ASN A 94 1.50 -4.91 5.58
CA ASN A 94 0.77 -6.17 5.74
C ASN A 94 1.40 -7.32 4.91
N LEU A 95 1.93 -7.04 3.72
CA LEU A 95 2.62 -8.04 2.90
C LEU A 95 3.99 -8.41 3.47
N ASN A 96 4.73 -7.43 4.00
CA ASN A 96 6.06 -7.62 4.58
C ASN A 96 6.03 -8.13 6.05
N GLY A 97 4.86 -8.49 6.57
CA GLY A 97 4.70 -9.01 7.94
C GLY A 97 4.84 -7.97 9.05
N GLU A 98 4.88 -6.68 8.71
CA GLU A 98 5.06 -5.57 9.64
C GLU A 98 3.71 -5.01 10.14
N SER A 99 2.82 -5.86 10.66
CA SER A 99 1.46 -5.47 11.07
C SER A 99 1.42 -4.26 12.02
N TRP A 100 2.39 -4.14 12.94
CA TRP A 100 2.53 -2.98 13.83
C TRP A 100 2.64 -1.66 13.06
N LYS A 101 3.48 -1.61 12.01
CA LYS A 101 3.65 -0.39 11.22
C LYS A 101 2.39 -0.09 10.41
N CYS A 102 1.67 -1.11 9.93
CA CYS A 102 0.35 -0.93 9.32
C CYS A 102 -0.61 -0.18 10.26
N PHE A 103 -0.71 -0.58 11.54
CA PHE A 103 -1.54 0.12 12.53
C PHE A 103 -1.07 1.54 12.80
N LYS A 104 0.24 1.76 12.90
CA LYS A 104 0.80 3.10 13.10
C LYS A 104 0.42 4.06 11.98
N ILE A 105 0.42 3.58 10.73
CA ILE A 105 -0.02 4.37 9.57
C ILE A 105 -1.52 4.65 9.62
N PHE A 106 -2.34 3.68 10.00
CA PHE A 106 -3.78 3.92 10.20
C PHE A 106 -4.07 4.97 11.28
N GLU A 107 -3.37 4.94 12.41
CA GLU A 107 -3.49 5.97 13.44
C GLU A 107 -3.05 7.35 12.93
N GLU A 108 -2.04 7.41 12.05
CA GLU A 108 -1.67 8.67 11.38
C GLU A 108 -2.79 9.17 10.44
N MET A 109 -3.42 8.29 9.65
CA MET A 109 -4.57 8.64 8.80
C MET A 109 -5.70 9.24 9.64
N LYS A 110 -6.06 8.56 10.74
CA LYS A 110 -7.13 8.96 11.63
C LYS A 110 -6.87 10.34 12.24
N LYS A 111 -5.66 10.61 12.72
CA LYS A 111 -5.26 11.94 13.24
C LYS A 111 -5.38 13.06 12.20
N LYS A 112 -5.28 12.73 10.91
CA LYS A 112 -5.44 13.67 9.79
C LYS A 112 -6.87 13.74 9.26
N GLY A 113 -7.82 13.03 9.86
CA GLY A 113 -9.21 12.97 9.40
C GLY A 113 -9.39 12.21 8.08
N ILE A 114 -8.41 11.40 7.68
CA ILE A 114 -8.47 10.58 6.46
C ILE A 114 -9.05 9.22 6.84
N ILE A 115 -10.15 8.83 6.21
CA ILE A 115 -10.82 7.56 6.45
C ILE A 115 -10.32 6.54 5.41
N PRO A 116 -9.93 5.31 5.82
CA PRO A 116 -9.64 4.25 4.88
C PRO A 116 -10.85 3.92 4.00
N ASP A 117 -10.61 3.62 2.73
CA ASP A 117 -11.63 3.04 1.87
C ASP A 117 -11.81 1.54 2.17
N GLU A 118 -12.69 0.86 1.43
CA GLU A 118 -12.95 -0.58 1.60
C GLU A 118 -11.68 -1.43 1.48
N ILE A 119 -10.74 -1.02 0.62
CA ILE A 119 -9.47 -1.73 0.43
C ILE A 119 -8.60 -1.51 1.68
N GLY A 120 -8.48 -0.28 2.17
CA GLY A 120 -7.76 0.06 3.39
C GLY A 120 -8.27 -0.70 4.62
N TRP A 121 -9.59 -0.80 4.79
CA TRP A 121 -10.18 -1.60 5.86
C TRP A 121 -9.90 -3.09 5.71
N SER A 122 -9.99 -3.63 4.49
CA SER A 122 -9.62 -5.03 4.22
C SER A 122 -8.16 -5.33 4.60
N ILE A 123 -7.25 -4.41 4.30
CA ILE A 123 -5.83 -4.51 4.65
C ILE A 123 -5.64 -4.51 6.17
N LEU A 124 -6.34 -3.64 6.91
CA LEU A 124 -6.26 -3.58 8.37
C LEU A 124 -6.72 -4.87 9.02
N ILE A 125 -7.86 -5.39 8.59
CA ILE A 125 -8.41 -6.66 9.10
C ILE A 125 -7.43 -7.81 8.82
N GLY A 126 -6.85 -7.84 7.62
CA GLY A 126 -5.81 -8.83 7.27
C GLY A 126 -4.56 -8.73 8.15
N ALA A 127 -4.08 -7.50 8.41
CA ALA A 127 -2.92 -7.26 9.27
C ALA A 127 -3.20 -7.65 10.73
N CYS A 128 -4.41 -7.36 11.22
CA CYS A 128 -4.96 -7.79 12.52
C CYS A 128 -4.96 -9.31 12.64
N SER A 129 -5.60 -10.00 11.70
CA SER A 129 -5.70 -11.46 11.70
C SER A 129 -4.33 -12.14 11.74
N LYS A 130 -3.37 -11.66 10.95
CA LYS A 130 -1.99 -12.19 10.95
C LYS A 130 -1.26 -11.95 12.28
N SER A 131 -1.43 -10.76 12.87
CA SER A 131 -0.74 -10.37 14.11
C SER A 131 -1.15 -11.19 15.33
N GLY A 132 -2.36 -11.76 15.34
CA GLY A 132 -2.91 -12.49 16.48
C GLY A 132 -3.21 -11.64 17.72
N MET A 133 -3.14 -10.30 17.60
CA MET A 133 -3.34 -9.38 18.71
C MET A 133 -4.83 -9.09 18.90
N LEU A 134 -5.50 -9.86 19.76
CA LEU A 134 -6.95 -9.77 20.03
C LEU A 134 -7.43 -8.33 20.25
N HIS A 135 -6.73 -7.56 21.09
CA HIS A 135 -7.10 -6.18 21.41
C HIS A 135 -7.09 -5.27 20.17
N HIS A 136 -6.12 -5.43 19.26
CA HIS A 136 -6.07 -4.66 18.02
C HIS A 136 -7.21 -5.06 17.08
N CYS A 137 -7.51 -6.35 16.97
CA CYS A 137 -8.62 -6.87 16.17
C CYS A 137 -9.98 -6.30 16.63
N GLN A 138 -10.23 -6.32 17.95
CA GLN A 138 -11.43 -5.72 18.55
C GLN A 138 -11.50 -4.21 18.31
N TYR A 139 -10.37 -3.50 18.51
CA TYR A 139 -10.29 -2.06 18.26
C TYR A 139 -10.63 -1.74 16.80
N ILE A 140 -9.97 -2.39 15.83
CA ILE A 140 -10.22 -2.15 14.41
C ILE A 140 -11.67 -2.45 14.04
N ALA A 141 -12.23 -3.59 14.47
CA ALA A 141 -13.62 -3.95 14.17
C ALA A 141 -14.62 -2.87 14.64
N ASN A 142 -14.38 -2.27 15.81
CA ASN A 142 -15.22 -1.20 16.36
C ASN A 142 -15.02 0.16 15.66
N GLN A 143 -13.94 0.36 14.91
CA GLN A 143 -13.70 1.60 14.16
C GLN A 143 -14.29 1.57 12.74
N ILE A 144 -14.72 0.40 12.24
CA ILE A 144 -15.25 0.28 10.87
C ILE A 144 -16.61 0.98 10.79
N PRO A 145 -16.82 1.93 9.87
CA PRO A 145 -18.12 2.54 9.64
C PRO A 145 -19.17 1.51 9.20
N LEU A 146 -20.42 1.62 9.69
CA LEU A 146 -21.51 0.67 9.39
C LEU A 146 -21.71 0.42 7.88
N ASN A 147 -21.60 1.46 7.05
CA ASN A 147 -21.74 1.36 5.59
C ASN A 147 -20.61 0.54 4.95
N ILE A 148 -19.42 0.50 5.55
CA ILE A 148 -18.30 -0.34 5.11
C ILE A 148 -18.44 -1.75 5.69
N GLN A 149 -18.84 -1.86 6.96
CA GLN A 149 -19.04 -3.14 7.64
C GLN A 149 -20.07 -4.03 6.94
N ASN A 150 -21.11 -3.45 6.33
CA ASN A 150 -22.15 -4.19 5.59
C ASN A 150 -21.72 -4.70 4.21
N LYS A 151 -20.49 -4.40 3.77
CA LYS A 151 -19.98 -4.91 2.50
C LYS A 151 -19.53 -6.36 2.66
N ILE A 152 -19.97 -7.24 1.76
CA ILE A 152 -19.69 -8.69 1.78
C ILE A 152 -18.18 -8.96 1.96
N ARG A 153 -17.32 -8.22 1.27
CA ARG A 153 -15.86 -8.34 1.38
C ARG A 153 -15.36 -8.12 2.82
N ILE A 154 -15.90 -7.12 3.51
CA ILE A 154 -15.51 -6.77 4.87
C ILE A 154 -16.07 -7.79 5.87
N GLN A 155 -17.31 -8.23 5.68
CA GLN A 155 -17.91 -9.28 6.51
C GLN A 155 -17.11 -10.59 6.43
N ASN A 156 -16.75 -11.03 5.23
CA ASN A 156 -15.92 -12.23 5.05
C ASN A 156 -14.56 -12.07 5.75
N ALA A 157 -13.89 -10.93 5.56
CA ALA A 157 -12.61 -10.66 6.21
C ALA A 157 -12.71 -10.64 7.75
N LEU A 158 -13.80 -10.12 8.32
CA LEU A 158 -14.04 -10.12 9.77
C LEU A 158 -14.27 -11.54 10.29
N ILE A 159 -15.05 -12.36 9.58
CA ILE A 159 -15.27 -13.76 9.95
C ILE A 159 -13.94 -14.51 9.95
N ASP A 160 -13.16 -14.39 8.87
CA ASP A 160 -11.82 -15.03 8.78
C ASP A 160 -10.90 -14.56 9.92
N MET A 161 -10.96 -13.26 10.27
CA MET A 161 -10.19 -12.72 11.38
C MET A 161 -10.56 -13.35 12.71
N TRP A 162 -11.85 -13.44 13.05
CA TRP A 162 -12.31 -14.02 14.32
C TRP A 162 -12.04 -15.52 14.41
N VAL A 163 -12.28 -16.26 13.32
CA VAL A 163 -11.93 -17.68 13.24
C VAL A 163 -10.44 -17.90 13.52
N ASN A 164 -9.55 -17.11 12.91
CA ASN A 164 -8.11 -17.20 13.14
C ASN A 164 -7.68 -16.84 14.58
N ILE A 165 -8.46 -16.01 15.27
CA ILE A 165 -8.22 -15.68 16.68
C ILE A 165 -8.67 -16.84 17.56
N ASP A 166 -9.88 -17.37 17.35
CA ASP A 166 -10.44 -18.49 18.12
C ASP A 166 -9.61 -19.76 17.98
N PHE A 167 -8.93 -19.98 16.85
CA PHE A 167 -7.98 -21.09 16.72
C PHE A 167 -6.65 -20.89 17.46
N ARG A 168 -6.30 -19.66 17.85
CA ARG A 168 -5.02 -19.33 18.50
C ARG A 168 -5.11 -19.26 20.02
N TYR A 169 -6.31 -19.17 20.60
CA TYR A 169 -6.57 -19.07 22.03
C TYR A 169 -7.45 -20.23 22.50
#